data_AF-A0A098G1G8-F1
#
_entry.id   AF-A0A098G1G8-F1
#
_cell.length_a   1.000
_cell.length_b   1.000
_cell.length_c   1.000
_cell.angle_alpha   90.00
_cell.angle_beta   90.00
_cell.angle_gamma   90.00
#
_symmetry.space_group_name_H-M   'P 1'
#
loop_
_entity.id
_entity.type
_entity.pdbx_description
1 polymer ?
#
loop_
_entity_poly.entity_id
_entity_poly.type
_entity_poly.pdbx_seq_one_letter_code
_entity_poly.pdbx_strand_id
1 'polypeptide(L)'
;MMIVQPKIFGFICTTAHPLGCFKNVEEQVNYIKKEGQFTGIKNVLVIGASTGYGLASRIAAAFGSQAKTIGIIFEKPADEKRTASPGWYNTASFEEIAHEHGIYAKTINGDAFSKEVKQQAADLIRNDLKSVDLVVYSLASPRRTHPITGEVFNSVLKPIGRPFTSKTLDPFKGVVKEVTLEPATEAEINQTIAVMGGEDWEMWIDFLREENLLSEGAITVAYSYIGPPVSHAIYKDGTIGKAKEHLQQTAHKLNQKLEKINGKALVSVNKAVVTQASSAIPVIPLYMSMLLKIMHEQGSDESCIEQINRLFKEQLYSGAPLHLDDEGRTRLDDRELTDKVQGEINRAWSQIATENINQLADVQKYRDEFMRLFGFANRSIDYNAEITQFIPIKSLTQSENKTENYQPVIKLIETEEQQREIAELRYKVYQEILKINHPYMNHETKQFKNDEDANLLHTFGAYINEKLIGMIRGTLYHKISGQQTTSLLAEYRSLGRDILSYNTASLDNSAEISGFIVLPEYQKYGVAPLLMGEIIQLGIRLNPNLQFVFIETYAHLVKYYQFFHFRPIMQPVFNKKYGCEKFIMCLHIDDLIDKSHAIQKQLKFKL
;
A
#
# COMPACT_ATOMS: atom_id res chain seq x y z
N MET A 1 -9.63 -9.49 14.02
CA MET A 1 -9.17 -10.58 13.14
C MET A 1 -10.40 -11.39 12.74
N MET A 2 -10.39 -12.05 11.59
CA MET A 2 -11.51 -12.86 11.09
C MET A 2 -11.01 -14.01 10.20
N ILE A 3 -11.81 -15.08 10.07
CA ILE A 3 -11.59 -16.11 9.04
C ILE A 3 -12.19 -15.61 7.73
N VAL A 4 -11.39 -15.58 6.66
CA VAL A 4 -11.81 -15.07 5.35
C VAL A 4 -12.01 -16.24 4.38
N GLN A 5 -13.25 -16.41 3.94
CA GLN A 5 -13.66 -17.46 2.99
C GLN A 5 -14.17 -16.84 1.68
N PRO A 6 -14.07 -17.56 0.55
CA PRO A 6 -14.54 -17.07 -0.74
C PRO A 6 -16.07 -16.97 -0.76
N LYS A 7 -16.59 -15.82 -1.20
CA LYS A 7 -18.04 -15.56 -1.35
C LYS A 7 -18.34 -15.23 -2.81
N ILE A 8 -18.68 -16.26 -3.58
CA ILE A 8 -18.79 -16.22 -5.04
C ILE A 8 -20.25 -16.27 -5.48
N PHE A 9 -20.62 -15.35 -6.37
CA PHE A 9 -21.90 -15.31 -7.07
C PHE A 9 -21.65 -15.13 -8.57
N GLY A 10 -21.78 -16.21 -9.35
CA GLY A 10 -21.44 -16.19 -10.77
C GLY A 10 -19.94 -15.91 -10.97
N PHE A 11 -19.62 -14.83 -11.66
CA PHE A 11 -18.23 -14.38 -11.90
C PHE A 11 -17.77 -13.31 -10.88
N ILE A 12 -18.55 -13.02 -9.85
CA ILE A 12 -18.23 -12.02 -8.82
C ILE A 12 -17.81 -12.74 -7.54
N CYS A 13 -16.60 -12.46 -7.04
CA CYS A 13 -16.23 -12.77 -5.66
C CYS A 13 -16.23 -11.49 -4.83
N THR A 14 -16.93 -11.52 -3.69
CA THR A 14 -17.12 -10.34 -2.82
C THR A 14 -16.12 -10.27 -1.67
N THR A 15 -15.24 -11.27 -1.55
CA THR A 15 -14.19 -11.34 -0.53
C THR A 15 -12.83 -11.55 -1.18
N ALA A 16 -11.77 -11.07 -0.53
CA ALA A 16 -10.39 -11.32 -0.92
C ALA A 16 -9.54 -11.64 0.30
N HIS A 17 -8.63 -12.62 0.17
CA HIS A 17 -7.78 -13.08 1.26
C HIS A 17 -6.43 -12.34 1.27
N PRO A 18 -6.13 -11.52 2.31
CA PRO A 18 -4.96 -10.64 2.29
C PRO A 18 -3.62 -11.39 2.13
N LEU A 19 -3.40 -12.46 2.89
CA LEU A 19 -2.18 -13.28 2.76
C LEU A 19 -2.11 -14.00 1.40
N GLY A 20 -3.26 -14.29 0.80
CA GLY A 20 -3.30 -14.93 -0.51
C GLY A 20 -2.90 -13.98 -1.62
N CYS A 21 -3.44 -12.77 -1.60
CA CYS A 21 -3.00 -11.67 -2.46
C CYS A 21 -1.50 -11.42 -2.30
N PHE A 22 -0.98 -11.42 -1.06
CA PHE A 22 0.46 -11.30 -0.82
C PHE A 22 1.27 -12.38 -1.53
N LYS A 23 0.90 -13.66 -1.35
CA LYS A 23 1.59 -14.78 -2.01
C LYS A 23 1.51 -14.71 -3.53
N ASN A 24 0.38 -14.28 -4.09
CA ASN A 24 0.27 -14.10 -5.55
C ASN A 24 1.17 -13.00 -6.10
N VAL A 25 1.37 -11.91 -5.34
CA VAL A 25 2.32 -10.84 -5.72
C VAL A 25 3.75 -11.35 -5.56
N GLU A 26 4.06 -12.02 -4.45
CA GLU A 26 5.37 -12.61 -4.18
C GLU A 26 5.80 -13.60 -5.28
N GLU A 27 4.90 -14.46 -5.75
CA GLU A 27 5.15 -15.41 -6.84
C GLU A 27 5.49 -14.70 -8.16
N GLN A 28 4.78 -13.62 -8.50
CA GLN A 28 5.09 -12.80 -9.70
C GLN A 28 6.43 -12.07 -9.57
N VAL A 29 6.75 -11.55 -8.38
CA VAL A 29 8.06 -10.94 -8.10
C VAL A 29 9.18 -11.96 -8.26
N ASN A 30 8.99 -13.17 -7.71
CA ASN A 30 9.96 -14.25 -7.80
C ASN A 30 10.17 -14.73 -9.23
N TYR A 31 9.10 -14.76 -10.05
CA TYR A 31 9.21 -15.03 -11.48
C TYR A 31 10.14 -14.02 -12.16
N ILE A 32 9.92 -12.71 -11.98
CA ILE A 32 10.77 -11.67 -12.60
C ILE A 32 12.22 -11.78 -12.13
N LYS A 33 12.45 -12.00 -10.83
CA LYS A 33 13.80 -12.20 -10.29
C LYS A 33 14.53 -13.40 -10.93
N LYS A 34 13.79 -14.47 -11.26
CA LYS A 34 14.32 -15.66 -11.92
C LYS A 34 14.64 -15.42 -13.40
N GLU A 35 13.79 -14.67 -14.10
CA GLU A 35 13.95 -14.37 -15.55
C GLU A 35 15.11 -13.42 -15.86
N GLY A 36 15.68 -12.78 -14.83
CA GLY A 36 16.80 -11.87 -14.94
C GLY A 36 16.41 -10.43 -15.26
N GLN A 37 17.34 -9.51 -15.02
CA GLN A 37 17.11 -8.08 -15.17
C GLN A 37 17.14 -7.64 -16.63
N PHE A 38 16.44 -6.55 -16.93
CA PHE A 38 16.56 -5.77 -18.16
C PHE A 38 16.83 -4.30 -17.82
N THR A 39 17.44 -3.57 -18.75
CA THR A 39 17.87 -2.19 -18.54
C THR A 39 17.03 -1.21 -19.35
N GLY A 40 16.87 0.02 -18.86
CA GLY A 40 16.31 1.12 -19.65
C GLY A 40 15.16 1.84 -18.95
N ILE A 41 14.29 1.11 -18.25
CA ILE A 41 13.16 1.68 -17.50
C ILE A 41 13.64 2.23 -16.16
N LYS A 42 13.39 3.51 -15.86
CA LYS A 42 13.82 4.14 -14.60
C LYS A 42 12.64 4.69 -13.80
N ASN A 43 11.72 5.40 -14.43
CA ASN A 43 10.60 6.07 -13.78
C ASN A 43 9.29 5.74 -14.51
N VAL A 44 8.39 5.03 -13.83
CA VAL A 44 7.18 4.48 -14.44
C VAL A 44 5.92 5.01 -13.78
N LEU A 45 4.96 5.43 -14.60
CA LEU A 45 3.57 5.62 -14.21
C LEU A 45 2.73 4.44 -14.74
N VAL A 46 1.99 3.77 -13.87
CA VAL A 46 1.04 2.72 -14.26
C VAL A 46 -0.37 3.16 -13.89
N ILE A 47 -1.23 3.34 -14.88
CA ILE A 47 -2.63 3.73 -14.71
C ILE A 47 -3.49 2.46 -14.76
N GLY A 48 -4.11 2.10 -13.64
CA GLY A 48 -4.74 0.78 -13.46
C GLY A 48 -3.77 -0.26 -12.91
N ALA A 49 -3.09 0.05 -11.81
CA ALA A 49 -1.91 -0.70 -11.34
C ALA A 49 -2.18 -1.83 -10.32
N SER A 50 -3.43 -2.09 -9.96
CA SER A 50 -3.79 -2.93 -8.80
C SER A 50 -3.98 -4.42 -9.12
N THR A 51 -4.32 -4.75 -10.37
CA THR A 51 -4.61 -6.13 -10.80
C THR A 51 -4.18 -6.38 -12.25
N GLY A 52 -4.19 -7.64 -12.69
CA GLY A 52 -4.02 -8.03 -14.09
C GLY A 52 -2.72 -7.52 -14.73
N TYR A 53 -2.81 -7.11 -15.99
CA TYR A 53 -1.66 -6.61 -16.74
C TYR A 53 -1.03 -5.35 -16.13
N GLY A 54 -1.81 -4.47 -15.52
CA GLY A 54 -1.26 -3.27 -14.87
C GLY A 54 -0.41 -3.60 -13.64
N LEU A 55 -0.89 -4.50 -12.78
CA LEU A 55 -0.07 -5.00 -11.66
C LEU A 55 1.19 -5.71 -12.18
N ALA A 56 1.05 -6.58 -13.17
CA ALA A 56 2.19 -7.26 -13.80
C ALA A 56 3.22 -6.27 -14.37
N SER A 57 2.77 -5.18 -14.99
CA SER A 57 3.62 -4.08 -15.49
C SER A 57 4.39 -3.40 -14.39
N ARG A 58 3.71 -3.12 -13.28
CA ARG A 58 4.34 -2.49 -12.12
C ARG A 58 5.40 -3.40 -11.50
N ILE A 59 5.11 -4.70 -11.38
CA ILE A 59 6.04 -5.72 -10.88
C ILE A 59 7.23 -5.88 -11.83
N ALA A 60 6.98 -6.07 -13.12
CA ALA A 60 8.03 -6.26 -14.12
C ALA A 60 8.98 -5.06 -14.17
N ALA A 61 8.46 -3.83 -14.20
CA ALA A 61 9.30 -2.64 -14.17
C ALA A 61 10.12 -2.52 -12.87
N ALA A 62 9.48 -2.69 -11.70
CA ALA A 62 10.16 -2.53 -10.42
C ALA A 62 11.24 -3.59 -10.21
N PHE A 63 10.94 -4.87 -10.43
CA PHE A 63 11.87 -5.96 -10.10
C PHE A 63 12.75 -6.39 -11.28
N GLY A 64 12.34 -6.09 -12.51
CA GLY A 64 13.11 -6.36 -13.72
C GLY A 64 14.17 -5.30 -14.00
N SER A 65 13.94 -4.03 -13.64
CA SER A 65 14.89 -2.94 -13.91
C SER A 65 15.16 -1.99 -12.75
N GLN A 66 14.68 -2.30 -11.54
CA GLN A 66 14.75 -1.39 -10.37
C GLN A 66 14.08 -0.04 -10.61
N ALA A 67 13.07 0.00 -11.47
CA ALA A 67 12.39 1.25 -11.77
C ALA A 67 11.60 1.77 -10.56
N LYS A 68 11.60 3.09 -10.39
CA LYS A 68 10.72 3.80 -9.47
C LYS A 68 9.30 3.79 -10.06
N THR A 69 8.30 3.36 -9.29
CA THR A 69 6.93 3.22 -9.79
C THR A 69 5.91 4.08 -9.05
N ILE A 70 5.08 4.79 -9.81
CA ILE A 70 3.83 5.39 -9.34
C ILE A 70 2.67 4.59 -9.93
N GLY A 71 1.77 4.10 -9.08
CA GLY A 71 0.58 3.36 -9.51
C GLY A 71 -0.71 4.14 -9.22
N ILE A 72 -1.61 4.23 -10.20
CA ILE A 72 -2.98 4.72 -10.00
C ILE A 72 -3.91 3.52 -9.89
N ILE A 73 -4.69 3.47 -8.81
CA ILE A 73 -5.64 2.40 -8.52
C ILE A 73 -7.01 3.00 -8.18
N PHE A 74 -8.08 2.21 -8.26
CA PHE A 74 -9.40 2.60 -7.76
C PHE A 74 -10.02 1.46 -6.96
N GLU A 75 -9.54 1.31 -5.74
CA GLU A 75 -9.76 0.13 -4.91
C GLU A 75 -10.37 0.51 -3.56
N LYS A 76 -11.14 -0.43 -3.01
CA LYS A 76 -11.83 -0.24 -1.72
C LYS A 76 -10.99 -0.85 -0.60
N PRO A 77 -10.66 -0.09 0.47
CA PRO A 77 -10.06 -0.64 1.68
C PRO A 77 -11.06 -1.54 2.42
N ALA A 78 -10.55 -2.29 3.40
CA ALA A 78 -11.38 -3.09 4.29
C ALA A 78 -12.19 -2.20 5.24
N ASP A 79 -13.34 -2.70 5.68
CA ASP A 79 -14.15 -2.12 6.75
C ASP A 79 -14.36 -3.15 7.88
N GLU A 80 -15.14 -2.80 8.91
CA GLU A 80 -15.41 -3.70 10.05
C GLU A 80 -16.08 -5.03 9.62
N LYS A 81 -16.80 -5.05 8.51
CA LYS A 81 -17.64 -6.16 8.05
C LYS A 81 -17.09 -6.87 6.82
N ARG A 82 -16.24 -6.21 6.03
CA ARG A 82 -15.80 -6.67 4.71
C ARG A 82 -14.30 -6.53 4.54
N THR A 83 -13.73 -7.51 3.87
CA THR A 83 -12.35 -7.42 3.37
C THR A 83 -12.22 -6.31 2.34
N ALA A 84 -10.99 -5.84 2.14
CA ALA A 84 -10.68 -4.96 1.03
C ALA A 84 -10.91 -5.69 -0.31
N SER A 85 -11.00 -4.90 -1.37
CA SER A 85 -10.86 -5.40 -2.73
C SER A 85 -9.49 -6.09 -2.92
N PRO A 86 -9.39 -7.10 -3.82
CA PRO A 86 -8.11 -7.79 -4.04
C PRO A 86 -7.02 -6.87 -4.58
N GLY A 87 -7.39 -5.85 -5.39
CA GLY A 87 -6.43 -4.88 -5.88
C GLY A 87 -5.82 -4.00 -4.79
N TRP A 88 -6.58 -3.70 -3.73
CA TRP A 88 -6.04 -3.04 -2.53
C TRP A 88 -4.95 -3.89 -1.88
N TYR A 89 -5.23 -5.17 -1.61
CA TYR A 89 -4.25 -6.08 -1.01
C TYR A 89 -3.04 -6.32 -1.89
N ASN A 90 -3.24 -6.54 -3.20
CA ASN A 90 -2.13 -6.68 -4.14
C ASN A 90 -1.21 -5.45 -4.12
N THR A 91 -1.79 -4.25 -4.07
CA THR A 91 -1.02 -3.00 -4.04
C THR A 91 -0.25 -2.85 -2.72
N ALA A 92 -0.87 -3.18 -1.59
CA ALA A 92 -0.21 -3.17 -0.30
C ALA A 92 0.98 -4.14 -0.27
N SER A 93 0.79 -5.37 -0.77
CA SER A 93 1.84 -6.38 -0.87
C SER A 93 2.96 -5.96 -1.83
N PHE A 94 2.62 -5.37 -2.97
CA PHE A 94 3.61 -4.85 -3.91
C PHE A 94 4.49 -3.77 -3.26
N GLU A 95 3.89 -2.78 -2.59
CA GLU A 95 4.66 -1.73 -1.92
C GLU A 95 5.50 -2.29 -0.76
N GLU A 96 4.96 -3.24 -0.01
CA GLU A 96 5.70 -3.90 1.06
C GLU A 96 6.97 -4.56 0.54
N ILE A 97 6.84 -5.43 -0.47
CA ILE A 97 7.97 -6.15 -1.06
C ILE A 97 8.93 -5.16 -1.77
N ALA A 98 8.42 -4.16 -2.47
CA ALA A 98 9.25 -3.17 -3.16
C ALA A 98 10.10 -2.36 -2.15
N HIS A 99 9.51 -1.88 -1.06
CA HIS A 99 10.22 -1.11 -0.03
C HIS A 99 11.25 -1.96 0.72
N GLU A 100 10.97 -3.24 0.97
CA GLU A 100 11.96 -4.17 1.54
C GLU A 100 13.21 -4.32 0.66
N HIS A 101 13.04 -4.16 -0.66
CA HIS A 101 14.13 -4.18 -1.64
C HIS A 101 14.70 -2.79 -1.95
N GLY A 102 14.29 -1.76 -1.20
CA GLY A 102 14.75 -0.38 -1.41
C GLY A 102 14.26 0.27 -2.70
N ILE A 103 13.24 -0.30 -3.35
CA ILE A 103 12.66 0.22 -4.60
C ILE A 103 11.60 1.26 -4.26
N TYR A 104 11.66 2.41 -4.93
CA TYR A 104 10.61 3.44 -4.79
C TYR A 104 9.29 2.92 -5.37
N ALA A 105 8.25 2.95 -4.53
CA ALA A 105 6.89 2.63 -4.92
C ALA A 105 5.91 3.54 -4.18
N LYS A 106 5.08 4.28 -4.91
CA LYS A 106 3.97 5.06 -4.36
C LYS A 106 2.69 4.86 -5.15
N THR A 107 1.57 4.92 -4.47
CA THR A 107 0.23 4.70 -5.04
C THR A 107 -0.65 5.92 -4.83
N ILE A 108 -1.52 6.19 -5.80
CA ILE A 108 -2.67 7.10 -5.70
C ILE A 108 -3.93 6.26 -5.87
N ASN A 109 -4.88 6.39 -4.93
CA ASN A 109 -6.17 5.70 -5.01
C ASN A 109 -7.28 6.70 -5.35
N GLY A 110 -7.82 6.63 -6.56
CA GLY A 110 -8.85 7.55 -7.04
C GLY A 110 -9.29 7.25 -8.47
N ASP A 111 -10.31 7.98 -8.93
CA ASP A 111 -10.81 7.85 -10.30
C ASP A 111 -9.77 8.41 -11.30
N ALA A 112 -9.10 7.51 -12.03
CA ALA A 112 -8.09 7.89 -13.02
C ALA A 112 -8.64 8.75 -14.17
N PHE A 113 -9.96 8.76 -14.39
CA PHE A 113 -10.59 9.64 -15.37
C PHE A 113 -10.61 11.11 -14.92
N SER A 114 -10.54 11.36 -13.61
CA SER A 114 -10.70 12.68 -13.00
C SER A 114 -9.47 13.58 -13.22
N LYS A 115 -9.69 14.91 -13.18
CA LYS A 115 -8.60 15.89 -13.25
C LYS A 115 -7.75 15.88 -11.98
N GLU A 116 -8.41 15.65 -10.84
CA GLU A 116 -7.79 15.64 -9.52
C GLU A 116 -6.74 14.54 -9.41
N VAL A 117 -7.03 13.33 -9.92
CA VAL A 117 -6.06 12.23 -9.91
C VAL A 117 -4.92 12.46 -10.88
N LYS A 118 -5.19 13.07 -12.05
CA LYS A 118 -4.14 13.51 -12.99
C LYS A 118 -3.20 14.52 -12.33
N GLN A 119 -3.74 15.52 -11.64
CA GLN A 119 -2.96 16.51 -10.91
C GLN A 119 -2.13 15.87 -9.79
N GLN A 120 -2.72 14.99 -8.98
CA GLN A 120 -1.98 14.28 -7.92
C GLN A 120 -0.81 13.47 -8.48
N ALA A 121 -1.00 12.81 -9.62
CA ALA A 121 0.07 12.07 -10.29
C ALA A 121 1.16 13.02 -10.80
N ALA A 122 0.79 14.14 -11.44
CA ALA A 122 1.74 15.13 -11.90
C ALA A 122 2.57 15.73 -10.76
N ASP A 123 1.93 16.08 -9.64
CA ASP A 123 2.61 16.62 -8.46
C ASP A 123 3.58 15.60 -7.86
N LEU A 124 3.17 14.34 -7.77
CA LEU A 124 4.02 13.27 -7.26
C LEU A 124 5.20 12.99 -8.19
N ILE A 125 4.98 12.96 -9.50
CA ILE A 125 6.06 12.80 -10.49
C ILE A 125 7.04 13.96 -10.37
N ARG A 126 6.54 15.21 -10.35
CA ARG A 126 7.38 16.41 -10.27
C ARG A 126 8.26 16.41 -9.02
N ASN A 127 7.68 16.06 -7.87
CA ASN A 127 8.38 16.09 -6.59
C ASN A 127 9.41 14.97 -6.43
N ASP A 128 9.08 13.75 -6.87
CA ASP A 128 9.89 12.56 -6.53
C ASP A 128 10.70 12.01 -7.71
N LEU A 129 10.16 12.09 -8.92
CA LEU A 129 10.73 11.43 -10.12
C LEU A 129 11.28 12.43 -11.15
N LYS A 130 10.84 13.70 -11.08
CA LYS A 130 11.00 14.78 -12.08
C LYS A 130 10.24 14.52 -13.37
N SER A 131 10.42 13.36 -13.97
CA SER A 131 9.75 12.91 -15.19
C SER A 131 9.62 11.39 -15.21
N VAL A 132 8.72 10.88 -16.06
CA VAL A 132 8.56 9.43 -16.31
C VAL A 132 9.04 9.06 -17.70
N ASP A 133 9.59 7.86 -17.85
CA ASP A 133 10.06 7.30 -19.13
C ASP A 133 9.15 6.18 -19.66
N LEU A 134 8.25 5.66 -18.81
CA LEU A 134 7.21 4.73 -19.21
C LEU A 134 5.85 5.12 -18.60
N VAL A 135 4.83 5.20 -19.45
CA VAL A 135 3.43 5.34 -19.03
C VAL A 135 2.60 4.15 -19.51
N VAL A 136 2.20 3.27 -18.60
CA VAL A 136 1.33 2.12 -18.90
C VAL A 136 -0.12 2.50 -18.66
N TYR A 137 -0.96 2.40 -19.69
CA TYR A 137 -2.40 2.62 -19.63
C TYR A 137 -3.15 1.27 -19.63
N SER A 138 -3.50 0.80 -18.44
CA SER A 138 -4.10 -0.52 -18.18
C SER A 138 -5.46 -0.41 -17.45
N LEU A 139 -6.28 0.57 -17.83
CA LEU A 139 -7.62 0.71 -17.25
C LEU A 139 -8.62 -0.26 -17.88
N ALA A 140 -9.40 -0.91 -17.01
CA ALA A 140 -10.61 -1.63 -17.36
C ALA A 140 -11.71 -1.17 -16.40
N SER A 141 -12.66 -0.37 -16.92
CA SER A 141 -13.76 0.17 -16.13
C SER A 141 -15.08 -0.01 -16.88
N PRO A 142 -16.19 -0.36 -16.19
CA PRO A 142 -17.50 -0.41 -16.81
C PRO A 142 -18.10 1.00 -17.04
N ARG A 143 -17.51 2.04 -16.45
CA ARG A 143 -18.05 3.39 -16.41
C ARG A 143 -16.94 4.44 -16.43
N ARG A 144 -17.22 5.59 -17.04
CA ARG A 144 -16.38 6.79 -16.99
C ARG A 144 -17.25 8.00 -16.69
N THR A 145 -16.78 8.87 -15.80
CA THR A 145 -17.33 10.22 -15.67
C THR A 145 -16.41 11.16 -16.45
N HIS A 146 -16.95 11.88 -17.43
CA HIS A 146 -16.15 12.73 -18.30
C HIS A 146 -15.62 13.94 -17.51
N PRO A 147 -14.30 14.20 -17.50
CA PRO A 147 -13.68 15.16 -16.57
C PRO A 147 -13.99 16.64 -16.82
N ILE A 148 -14.65 16.98 -17.94
CA ILE A 148 -15.00 18.37 -18.29
C ILE A 148 -16.51 18.57 -18.18
N THR A 149 -17.30 17.79 -18.92
CA THR A 149 -18.76 17.86 -18.97
C THR A 149 -19.46 17.28 -17.74
N GLY A 150 -18.82 16.39 -16.98
CA GLY A 150 -19.46 15.67 -15.87
C GLY A 150 -20.42 14.56 -16.30
N GLU A 151 -20.58 14.32 -17.61
CA GLU A 151 -21.43 13.26 -18.15
C GLU A 151 -20.91 11.87 -17.76
N VAL A 152 -21.84 10.94 -17.50
CA VAL A 152 -21.51 9.57 -17.11
C VAL A 152 -21.78 8.62 -18.28
N PHE A 153 -20.72 7.99 -18.76
CA PHE A 153 -20.76 6.96 -19.80
C PHE A 153 -20.66 5.57 -19.20
N ASN A 154 -21.43 4.61 -19.74
CA ASN A 154 -21.36 3.21 -19.35
C ASN A 154 -21.01 2.34 -20.56
N SER A 155 -20.02 1.47 -20.40
CA SER A 155 -19.68 0.51 -21.44
C SER A 155 -20.62 -0.69 -21.41
N VAL A 156 -20.98 -1.21 -22.57
CA VAL A 156 -21.68 -2.49 -22.70
C VAL A 156 -20.87 -3.43 -23.58
N LEU A 157 -21.08 -4.73 -23.42
CA LEU A 157 -20.46 -5.78 -24.22
C LEU A 157 -21.54 -6.44 -25.06
N LYS A 158 -21.71 -5.95 -26.29
CA LYS A 158 -22.78 -6.37 -27.20
C LYS A 158 -22.25 -6.47 -28.63
N PRO A 159 -22.82 -7.38 -29.44
CA PRO A 159 -22.55 -7.40 -30.88
C PRO A 159 -23.11 -6.14 -31.56
N ILE A 160 -22.67 -5.86 -32.78
CA ILE A 160 -23.19 -4.75 -33.59
C ILE A 160 -23.98 -5.31 -34.78
N GLY A 161 -25.12 -4.70 -35.08
CA GLY A 161 -25.94 -4.99 -36.26
C GLY A 161 -26.89 -6.18 -36.13
N ARG A 162 -26.43 -7.34 -35.64
CA ARG A 162 -27.28 -8.55 -35.50
C ARG A 162 -27.09 -9.26 -34.16
N PRO A 163 -28.11 -9.97 -33.65
CA PRO A 163 -27.96 -10.82 -32.48
C PRO A 163 -26.86 -11.87 -32.68
N PHE A 164 -26.18 -12.22 -31.60
CA PHE A 164 -25.14 -13.24 -31.59
C PHE A 164 -25.48 -14.33 -30.58
N THR A 165 -25.56 -15.57 -31.04
CA THR A 165 -25.78 -16.75 -30.18
C THR A 165 -24.52 -17.60 -30.16
N SER A 166 -24.06 -17.98 -28.97
CA SER A 166 -22.89 -18.84 -28.81
C SER A 166 -22.94 -19.64 -27.51
N LYS A 167 -22.10 -20.68 -27.43
CA LYS A 167 -21.87 -21.46 -26.23
C LYS A 167 -21.12 -20.64 -25.19
N THR A 168 -21.48 -20.83 -23.92
CA THR A 168 -20.81 -20.26 -22.75
C THR A 168 -20.71 -21.33 -21.66
N LEU A 169 -19.89 -21.06 -20.63
CA LEU A 169 -19.65 -21.96 -19.51
C LEU A 169 -20.07 -21.26 -18.22
N ASP A 170 -20.86 -21.94 -17.38
CA ASP A 170 -20.90 -21.66 -15.95
C ASP A 170 -19.73 -22.43 -15.32
N PRO A 171 -18.60 -21.77 -15.00
CA PRO A 171 -17.41 -22.47 -14.58
C PRO A 171 -17.63 -23.19 -13.27
N PHE A 172 -18.43 -22.66 -12.33
CA PHE A 172 -18.63 -23.25 -11.00
C PHE A 172 -19.58 -24.45 -11.02
N LYS A 173 -20.53 -24.47 -11.95
CA LYS A 173 -21.39 -25.66 -12.16
C LYS A 173 -20.81 -26.65 -13.17
N GLY A 174 -19.85 -26.23 -14.00
CA GLY A 174 -19.32 -27.04 -15.10
C GLY A 174 -20.36 -27.28 -16.19
N VAL A 175 -21.32 -26.36 -16.36
CA VAL A 175 -22.44 -26.51 -17.31
C VAL A 175 -22.18 -25.64 -18.53
N VAL A 176 -22.20 -26.29 -19.70
CA VAL A 176 -22.20 -25.61 -21.00
C VAL A 176 -23.64 -25.27 -21.36
N LYS A 177 -23.88 -24.01 -21.75
CA LYS A 177 -25.20 -23.53 -22.19
C LYS A 177 -25.05 -22.55 -23.33
N GLU A 178 -26.14 -22.24 -24.02
CA GLU A 178 -26.16 -21.18 -25.01
C GLU A 178 -26.61 -19.85 -24.40
N VAL A 179 -26.12 -18.77 -24.99
CA VAL A 179 -26.53 -17.41 -24.67
C VAL A 179 -26.68 -16.62 -25.97
N THR A 180 -27.77 -15.86 -26.07
CA THR A 180 -28.01 -14.92 -27.15
C THR A 180 -27.82 -13.50 -26.62
N LEU A 181 -27.02 -12.71 -27.33
CA LEU A 181 -26.77 -11.30 -27.04
C LEU A 181 -27.41 -10.44 -28.11
N GLU A 182 -28.25 -9.50 -27.68
CA GLU A 182 -28.88 -8.52 -28.56
C GLU A 182 -27.87 -7.46 -29.02
N PRO A 183 -28.01 -6.94 -30.24
CA PRO A 183 -27.10 -5.93 -30.77
C PRO A 183 -27.16 -4.63 -29.97
N ALA A 184 -26.05 -3.92 -29.95
CA ALA A 184 -25.95 -2.60 -29.35
C ALA A 184 -26.67 -1.54 -30.19
N THR A 185 -27.26 -0.58 -29.52
CA THR A 185 -27.68 0.69 -30.12
C THR A 185 -26.46 1.58 -30.42
N GLU A 186 -26.63 2.57 -31.30
CA GLU A 186 -25.58 3.55 -31.59
C GLU A 186 -25.11 4.31 -30.33
N ALA A 187 -26.06 4.66 -29.45
CA ALA A 187 -25.74 5.30 -28.18
C ALA A 187 -24.86 4.40 -27.29
N GLU A 188 -25.13 3.09 -27.23
CA GLU A 188 -24.32 2.13 -26.48
C GLU A 188 -22.92 1.95 -27.05
N ILE A 189 -22.78 1.99 -28.39
CA ILE A 189 -21.47 1.98 -29.07
C ILE A 189 -20.67 3.22 -28.66
N ASN A 190 -21.27 4.41 -28.78
CA ASN A 190 -20.60 5.67 -28.45
C ASN A 190 -20.21 5.77 -26.97
N GLN A 191 -21.09 5.34 -26.05
CA GLN A 191 -20.75 5.26 -24.63
C GLN A 191 -19.59 4.28 -24.37
N THR A 192 -19.55 3.13 -25.05
CA THR A 192 -18.46 2.16 -24.91
C THR A 192 -17.14 2.72 -25.44
N ILE A 193 -17.16 3.43 -26.56
CA ILE A 193 -15.98 4.16 -27.09
C ILE A 193 -15.51 5.21 -26.09
N ALA A 194 -16.43 5.98 -25.50
CA ALA A 194 -16.08 7.00 -24.50
C ALA A 194 -15.42 6.40 -23.25
N VAL A 195 -15.84 5.21 -22.80
CA VAL A 195 -15.25 4.56 -21.61
C VAL A 195 -13.94 3.84 -21.92
N MET A 196 -13.90 3.03 -22.99
CA MET A 196 -12.84 2.05 -23.24
C MET A 196 -11.93 2.39 -24.42
N GLY A 197 -12.20 3.50 -25.10
CA GLY A 197 -11.35 4.03 -26.17
C GLY A 197 -10.16 4.82 -25.66
N GLY A 198 -9.43 5.46 -26.57
CA GLY A 198 -8.19 6.16 -26.22
C GLY A 198 -8.33 7.57 -25.67
N GLU A 199 -9.53 8.15 -25.55
CA GLU A 199 -9.66 9.58 -25.20
C GLU A 199 -9.02 9.92 -23.85
N ASP A 200 -9.27 9.13 -22.80
CA ASP A 200 -8.66 9.40 -21.50
C ASP A 200 -7.14 9.12 -21.49
N TRP A 201 -6.67 8.14 -22.25
CA TRP A 201 -5.24 7.92 -22.46
C TRP A 201 -4.59 9.15 -23.11
N GLU A 202 -5.22 9.72 -24.13
CA GLU A 202 -4.79 10.96 -24.77
C GLU A 202 -4.74 12.11 -23.76
N MET A 203 -5.80 12.28 -22.95
CA MET A 203 -5.84 13.29 -21.88
C MET A 203 -4.71 13.13 -20.86
N TRP A 204 -4.36 11.90 -20.48
CA TRP A 204 -3.23 11.64 -19.58
C TRP A 204 -1.90 12.08 -20.19
N ILE A 205 -1.65 11.69 -21.45
CA ILE A 205 -0.38 11.98 -22.12
C ILE A 205 -0.26 13.46 -22.47
N ASP A 206 -1.33 14.09 -22.94
CA ASP A 206 -1.35 15.54 -23.17
C ASP A 206 -1.06 16.31 -21.88
N PHE A 207 -1.73 15.95 -20.77
CA PHE A 207 -1.53 16.61 -19.47
C PHE A 207 -0.08 16.47 -18.97
N LEU A 208 0.48 15.26 -18.99
CA LEU A 208 1.86 15.04 -18.57
C LEU A 208 2.88 15.75 -19.47
N ARG A 209 2.61 15.83 -20.77
CA ARG A 209 3.47 16.55 -21.72
C ARG A 209 3.42 18.06 -21.48
N GLU A 210 2.24 18.63 -21.30
CA GLU A 210 2.05 20.06 -21.03
C GLU A 210 2.75 20.49 -19.73
N GLU A 211 2.75 19.61 -18.73
CA GLU A 211 3.47 19.79 -17.47
C GLU A 211 4.99 19.48 -17.55
N ASN A 212 5.49 19.10 -18.74
CA ASN A 212 6.89 18.70 -18.99
C ASN A 212 7.37 17.53 -18.10
N LEU A 213 6.49 16.56 -17.84
CA LEU A 213 6.74 15.40 -16.97
C LEU A 213 7.04 14.11 -17.73
N LEU A 214 7.12 14.16 -19.06
CA LEU A 214 7.57 13.04 -19.91
C LEU A 214 9.05 13.22 -20.24
N SER A 215 9.83 12.16 -20.07
CA SER A 215 11.26 12.14 -20.39
C SER A 215 11.50 12.06 -21.89
N GLU A 216 12.68 12.48 -22.35
CA GLU A 216 13.16 12.18 -23.69
C GLU A 216 13.13 10.66 -23.95
N GLY A 217 12.59 10.24 -25.09
CA GLY A 217 12.38 8.85 -25.47
C GLY A 217 11.26 8.15 -24.73
N ALA A 218 10.39 8.88 -24.00
CA ALA A 218 9.33 8.24 -23.20
C ALA A 218 8.42 7.36 -24.05
N ILE A 219 8.12 6.17 -23.53
CA ILE A 219 7.21 5.21 -24.14
C ILE A 219 5.89 5.26 -23.37
N THR A 220 4.77 5.27 -24.09
CA THR A 220 3.46 4.98 -23.51
C THR A 220 2.81 3.80 -24.21
N VAL A 221 2.24 2.89 -23.43
CA VAL A 221 1.62 1.66 -23.95
C VAL A 221 0.23 1.47 -23.37
N ALA A 222 -0.74 1.17 -24.24
CA ALA A 222 -2.09 0.80 -23.85
C ALA A 222 -2.39 -0.66 -24.21
N TYR A 223 -3.13 -1.37 -23.35
CA TYR A 223 -3.45 -2.78 -23.59
C TYR A 223 -4.76 -2.98 -24.38
N SER A 224 -4.69 -3.90 -25.32
CA SER A 224 -5.79 -4.32 -26.18
C SER A 224 -5.88 -5.84 -26.29
N TYR A 225 -6.96 -6.31 -26.89
CA TYR A 225 -7.23 -7.71 -27.15
C TYR A 225 -8.04 -7.82 -28.45
N ILE A 226 -7.62 -8.71 -29.35
CA ILE A 226 -8.33 -9.01 -30.59
C ILE A 226 -9.10 -10.32 -30.43
N GLY A 227 -8.40 -11.37 -29.99
CA GLY A 227 -8.97 -12.67 -29.71
C GLY A 227 -9.29 -13.53 -30.95
N PRO A 228 -9.75 -14.77 -30.71
CA PRO A 228 -10.06 -15.75 -31.74
C PRO A 228 -11.34 -15.39 -32.52
N PRO A 229 -11.55 -15.96 -33.72
CA PRO A 229 -12.77 -15.78 -34.50
C PRO A 229 -14.07 -16.05 -33.73
N VAL A 230 -14.09 -17.05 -32.83
CA VAL A 230 -15.25 -17.39 -32.00
C VAL A 230 -15.70 -16.26 -31.06
N SER A 231 -14.82 -15.29 -30.79
CA SER A 231 -15.08 -14.14 -29.93
C SER A 231 -15.35 -12.85 -30.70
N HIS A 232 -15.08 -12.80 -32.02
CA HIS A 232 -15.07 -11.55 -32.80
C HIS A 232 -16.39 -10.80 -32.72
N ALA A 233 -17.53 -11.49 -32.78
CA ALA A 233 -18.84 -10.86 -32.71
C ALA A 233 -19.09 -10.05 -31.43
N ILE A 234 -18.45 -10.40 -30.31
CA ILE A 234 -18.57 -9.67 -29.03
C ILE A 234 -17.40 -8.72 -28.84
N TYR A 235 -16.20 -9.14 -29.26
CA TYR A 235 -14.96 -8.37 -29.12
C TYR A 235 -14.67 -7.51 -30.34
N LYS A 236 -13.91 -8.04 -31.31
CA LYS A 236 -13.35 -7.31 -32.44
C LYS A 236 -14.41 -6.53 -33.24
N ASP A 237 -15.56 -7.15 -33.47
CA ASP A 237 -16.65 -6.60 -34.28
C ASP A 237 -17.81 -6.05 -33.41
N GLY A 238 -17.69 -6.15 -32.09
CA GLY A 238 -18.65 -5.65 -31.11
C GLY A 238 -18.37 -4.23 -30.63
N THR A 239 -19.12 -3.79 -29.63
CA THR A 239 -18.97 -2.45 -29.01
C THR A 239 -17.55 -2.20 -28.48
N ILE A 240 -16.95 -3.18 -27.82
CA ILE A 240 -15.59 -3.05 -27.27
C ILE A 240 -14.53 -3.00 -28.38
N GLY A 241 -14.78 -3.67 -29.51
CA GLY A 241 -13.95 -3.60 -30.71
C GLY A 241 -13.87 -2.19 -31.27
N LYS A 242 -15.00 -1.49 -31.35
CA LYS A 242 -15.04 -0.06 -31.73
C LYS A 242 -14.25 0.83 -30.77
N ALA A 243 -14.31 0.54 -29.47
CA ALA A 243 -13.48 1.23 -28.50
C ALA A 243 -11.97 0.95 -28.74
N LYS A 244 -11.59 -0.29 -29.06
CA LYS A 244 -10.18 -0.64 -29.35
C LYS A 244 -9.69 -0.12 -30.70
N GLU A 245 -10.55 0.00 -31.71
CA GLU A 245 -10.25 0.74 -32.95
C GLU A 245 -9.94 2.22 -32.62
N HIS A 246 -10.77 2.86 -31.79
CA HIS A 246 -10.50 4.23 -31.33
C HIS A 246 -9.18 4.34 -30.55
N LEU A 247 -8.87 3.37 -29.68
CA LEU A 247 -7.60 3.30 -28.96
C LEU A 247 -6.39 3.23 -29.93
N GLN A 248 -6.52 2.44 -31.01
CA GLN A 248 -5.48 2.35 -32.04
C GLN A 248 -5.29 3.69 -32.76
N GLN A 249 -6.37 4.37 -33.14
CA GLN A 249 -6.31 5.70 -33.75
C GLN A 249 -5.66 6.72 -32.81
N THR A 250 -5.97 6.67 -31.51
CA THR A 250 -5.31 7.52 -30.50
C THR A 250 -3.80 7.26 -30.43
N ALA A 251 -3.33 6.01 -30.52
CA ALA A 251 -1.90 5.73 -30.52
C ALA A 251 -1.17 6.44 -31.68
N HIS A 252 -1.77 6.49 -32.87
CA HIS A 252 -1.22 7.22 -34.02
C HIS A 252 -1.14 8.73 -33.76
N LYS A 253 -2.20 9.31 -33.19
CA LYS A 253 -2.21 10.74 -32.79
C LYS A 253 -1.16 11.03 -31.74
N LEU A 254 -1.01 10.15 -30.75
CA LEU A 254 -0.03 10.29 -29.68
C LEU A 254 1.41 10.18 -30.20
N ASN A 255 1.68 9.31 -31.17
CA ASN A 255 3.00 9.25 -31.80
C ASN A 255 3.40 10.60 -32.41
N GLN A 256 2.53 11.24 -33.18
CA GLN A 256 2.78 12.59 -33.75
C GLN A 256 3.04 13.62 -32.64
N LYS A 257 2.26 13.56 -31.56
CA LYS A 257 2.36 14.45 -30.40
C LYS A 257 3.64 14.28 -29.59
N LEU A 258 4.28 13.12 -29.65
CA LEU A 258 5.47 12.74 -28.88
C LEU A 258 6.78 12.85 -29.69
N GLU A 259 6.71 13.14 -31.00
CA GLU A 259 7.88 13.28 -31.88
C GLU A 259 8.94 14.24 -31.33
N LYS A 260 8.52 15.35 -30.72
CA LYS A 260 9.42 16.38 -30.16
C LYS A 260 10.34 15.88 -29.06
N ILE A 261 9.94 14.82 -28.36
CA ILE A 261 10.73 14.18 -27.31
C ILE A 261 11.21 12.80 -27.74
N ASN A 262 11.18 12.48 -29.05
CA ASN A 262 11.46 11.15 -29.60
C ASN A 262 10.67 10.02 -28.90
N GLY A 263 9.50 10.34 -28.37
CA GLY A 263 8.66 9.41 -27.62
C GLY A 263 7.83 8.51 -28.55
N LYS A 264 7.25 7.45 -27.97
CA LYS A 264 6.44 6.48 -28.71
C LYS A 264 5.15 6.15 -27.96
N ALA A 265 4.06 6.01 -28.69
CA ALA A 265 2.79 5.50 -28.21
C ALA A 265 2.45 4.19 -28.93
N LEU A 266 2.19 3.13 -28.16
CA LEU A 266 1.99 1.78 -28.68
C LEU A 266 0.71 1.18 -28.13
N VAL A 267 0.03 0.37 -28.94
CA VAL A 267 -0.94 -0.59 -28.45
C VAL A 267 -0.27 -1.96 -28.40
N SER A 268 -0.39 -2.62 -27.25
CA SER A 268 0.03 -4.01 -27.07
C SER A 268 -1.21 -4.90 -27.07
N VAL A 269 -1.31 -5.76 -28.08
CA VAL A 269 -2.37 -6.76 -28.19
C VAL A 269 -1.91 -7.99 -27.43
N ASN A 270 -2.53 -8.22 -26.27
CA ASN A 270 -2.14 -9.28 -25.35
C ASN A 270 -3.03 -10.51 -25.52
N LYS A 271 -2.59 -11.66 -25.00
CA LYS A 271 -3.38 -12.90 -24.97
C LYS A 271 -4.53 -12.82 -23.96
N ALA A 272 -5.52 -13.68 -24.13
CA ALA A 272 -6.56 -13.97 -23.18
C ALA A 272 -5.98 -14.53 -21.86
N VAL A 273 -6.31 -13.87 -20.75
CA VAL A 273 -5.96 -14.27 -19.37
C VAL A 273 -7.18 -14.16 -18.46
N VAL A 274 -7.25 -15.03 -17.44
CA VAL A 274 -8.31 -14.97 -16.44
C VAL A 274 -8.13 -13.72 -15.59
N THR A 275 -9.10 -12.83 -15.66
CA THR A 275 -9.18 -11.58 -14.87
C THR A 275 -10.63 -11.36 -14.48
N GLN A 276 -10.88 -10.46 -13.53
CA GLN A 276 -12.25 -10.10 -13.18
C GLN A 276 -13.00 -9.55 -14.40
N ALA A 277 -12.36 -8.70 -15.19
CA ALA A 277 -12.93 -8.13 -16.41
C ALA A 277 -13.28 -9.21 -17.44
N SER A 278 -12.36 -10.14 -17.73
CA SER A 278 -12.61 -11.19 -18.73
C SER A 278 -13.62 -12.24 -18.29
N SER A 279 -13.72 -12.52 -16.99
CA SER A 279 -14.69 -13.48 -16.43
C SER A 279 -16.16 -13.04 -16.56
N ALA A 280 -16.39 -11.73 -16.70
CA ALA A 280 -17.73 -11.16 -16.86
C ALA A 280 -18.27 -11.27 -18.30
N ILE A 281 -17.43 -11.68 -19.26
CA ILE A 281 -17.74 -11.61 -20.68
C ILE A 281 -18.31 -12.96 -21.13
N PRO A 282 -19.52 -13.01 -21.70
CA PRO A 282 -20.08 -14.25 -22.24
C PRO A 282 -19.11 -14.89 -23.24
N VAL A 283 -19.15 -16.23 -23.38
CA VAL A 283 -18.27 -17.02 -24.28
C VAL A 283 -16.83 -17.19 -23.75
N ILE A 284 -16.29 -16.16 -23.08
CA ILE A 284 -14.87 -16.14 -22.67
C ILE A 284 -14.49 -17.19 -21.63
N PRO A 285 -15.27 -17.48 -20.57
CA PRO A 285 -14.91 -18.54 -19.63
C PRO A 285 -14.73 -19.91 -20.30
N LEU A 286 -15.56 -20.23 -21.30
CA LEU A 286 -15.47 -21.47 -22.06
C LEU A 286 -14.20 -21.48 -22.92
N TYR A 287 -13.97 -20.38 -23.65
CA TYR A 287 -12.77 -20.22 -24.48
C TYR A 287 -11.49 -20.32 -23.65
N MET A 288 -11.42 -19.60 -22.53
CA MET A 288 -10.25 -19.62 -21.64
C MET A 288 -10.01 -21.01 -21.06
N SER A 289 -11.06 -21.74 -20.69
CA SER A 289 -10.90 -23.12 -20.18
C SER A 289 -10.29 -24.04 -21.24
N MET A 290 -10.66 -23.90 -22.52
CA MET A 290 -10.02 -24.64 -23.63
C MET A 290 -8.58 -24.17 -23.88
N LEU A 291 -8.38 -22.85 -23.94
CA LEU A 291 -7.09 -22.24 -24.23
C LEU A 291 -6.04 -22.63 -23.19
N LEU A 292 -6.41 -22.58 -21.90
CA LEU A 292 -5.55 -22.98 -20.78
C LEU A 292 -5.11 -24.45 -20.89
N LYS A 293 -5.99 -25.34 -21.34
CA LYS A 293 -5.67 -26.76 -21.57
C LYS A 293 -4.68 -26.91 -22.72
N ILE A 294 -5.06 -26.37 -23.88
CA ILE A 294 -4.33 -26.52 -25.14
C ILE A 294 -2.93 -25.90 -25.03
N MET A 295 -2.82 -24.66 -24.57
CA MET A 295 -1.52 -23.99 -24.48
C MET A 295 -0.64 -24.58 -23.38
N HIS A 296 -1.22 -25.14 -22.32
CA HIS A 296 -0.45 -25.84 -21.30
C HIS A 296 0.15 -27.16 -21.84
N GLU A 297 -0.64 -27.96 -22.56
CA GLU A 297 -0.16 -29.18 -23.22
C GLU A 297 0.92 -28.91 -24.27
N GLN A 298 0.85 -27.74 -24.93
CA GLN A 298 1.85 -27.30 -25.90
C GLN A 298 3.05 -26.57 -25.29
N GLY A 299 3.04 -26.26 -23.99
CA GLY A 299 4.11 -25.51 -23.32
C GLY A 299 4.22 -24.04 -23.74
N SER A 300 3.13 -23.44 -24.23
CA SER A 300 3.08 -22.06 -24.73
C SER A 300 2.24 -21.09 -23.89
N ASP A 301 1.61 -21.58 -22.81
CA ASP A 301 0.77 -20.77 -21.91
C ASP A 301 1.58 -19.67 -21.21
N GLU A 302 0.93 -18.52 -21.04
CA GLU A 302 1.51 -17.35 -20.37
C GLU A 302 0.44 -16.64 -19.54
N SER A 303 0.79 -16.37 -18.30
CA SER A 303 0.11 -15.50 -17.35
C SER A 303 0.37 -14.01 -17.65
N CYS A 304 -0.25 -13.12 -16.87
CA CYS A 304 -0.02 -11.69 -16.98
C CYS A 304 1.45 -11.31 -16.81
N ILE A 305 2.15 -11.89 -15.82
CA ILE A 305 3.53 -11.52 -15.53
C ILE A 305 4.50 -12.01 -16.61
N GLU A 306 4.26 -13.20 -17.17
CA GLU A 306 5.05 -13.76 -18.27
C GLU A 306 4.93 -12.89 -19.53
N GLN A 307 3.71 -12.53 -19.92
CA GLN A 307 3.47 -11.70 -21.12
C GLN A 307 4.06 -10.30 -20.99
N ILE A 308 3.91 -9.66 -19.82
CA ILE A 308 4.48 -8.33 -19.61
C ILE A 308 6.00 -8.37 -19.54
N ASN A 309 6.58 -9.39 -18.91
CA ASN A 309 8.03 -9.57 -18.92
C ASN A 309 8.54 -9.71 -20.36
N ARG A 310 7.87 -10.51 -21.19
CA ARG A 310 8.16 -10.65 -22.63
C ARG A 310 8.02 -9.32 -23.36
N LEU A 311 6.94 -8.58 -23.15
CA LEU A 311 6.73 -7.26 -23.74
C LEU A 311 7.88 -6.31 -23.40
N PHE A 312 8.30 -6.22 -22.13
CA PHE A 312 9.35 -5.29 -21.73
C PHE A 312 10.73 -5.73 -22.23
N LYS A 313 11.06 -7.01 -22.08
CA LYS A 313 12.40 -7.54 -22.36
C LYS A 313 12.66 -7.75 -23.86
N GLU A 314 11.65 -8.22 -24.61
CA GLU A 314 11.81 -8.59 -26.02
C GLU A 314 11.32 -7.51 -26.98
N GLN A 315 10.42 -6.60 -26.53
CA GLN A 315 9.91 -5.51 -27.37
C GLN A 315 10.40 -4.15 -26.89
N LEU A 316 9.85 -3.62 -25.79
CA LEU A 316 10.00 -2.20 -25.46
C LEU A 316 11.43 -1.79 -25.09
N TYR A 317 12.19 -2.68 -24.45
CA TYR A 317 13.54 -2.41 -23.92
C TYR A 317 14.56 -3.48 -24.33
N SER A 318 14.34 -4.14 -25.47
CA SER A 318 15.28 -5.14 -26.01
C SER A 318 16.54 -4.52 -26.62
N GLY A 319 16.51 -3.22 -26.93
CA GLY A 319 17.55 -2.53 -27.70
C GLY A 319 17.48 -2.79 -29.22
N ALA A 320 16.60 -3.68 -29.66
CA ALA A 320 16.32 -3.92 -31.07
C ALA A 320 15.15 -3.03 -31.56
N PRO A 321 14.97 -2.88 -32.89
CA PRO A 321 13.75 -2.29 -33.45
C PRO A 321 12.49 -3.02 -32.94
N LEU A 322 11.40 -2.28 -32.73
CA LEU A 322 10.13 -2.87 -32.30
C LEU A 322 9.57 -3.80 -33.39
N HIS A 323 9.08 -4.97 -32.99
CA HIS A 323 8.38 -5.88 -33.90
C HIS A 323 6.90 -5.53 -33.87
N LEU A 324 6.47 -4.77 -34.87
CA LEU A 324 5.10 -4.27 -34.98
C LEU A 324 4.37 -4.97 -36.14
N ASP A 325 3.06 -5.16 -36.00
CA ASP A 325 2.21 -5.54 -37.12
C ASP A 325 1.92 -4.36 -38.06
N ASP A 326 1.19 -4.62 -39.15
CA ASP A 326 0.87 -3.63 -40.19
C ASP A 326 0.08 -2.41 -39.66
N GLU A 327 -0.57 -2.52 -38.49
CA GLU A 327 -1.27 -1.42 -37.84
C GLU A 327 -0.40 -0.70 -36.80
N GLY A 328 0.87 -1.09 -36.64
CA GLY A 328 1.80 -0.49 -35.68
C GLY A 328 1.64 -1.01 -34.24
N ARG A 329 1.14 -2.23 -34.05
CA ARG A 329 0.89 -2.82 -32.72
C ARG A 329 1.94 -3.86 -32.35
N THR A 330 2.26 -3.95 -31.06
CA THR A 330 3.01 -5.11 -30.54
C THR A 330 2.06 -6.30 -30.33
N ARG A 331 2.52 -7.51 -30.65
CA ARG A 331 1.70 -8.73 -30.68
C ARG A 331 2.19 -9.77 -29.68
N LEU A 332 1.54 -9.81 -28.53
CA LEU A 332 1.78 -10.75 -27.43
C LEU A 332 0.74 -11.89 -27.45
N ASP A 333 -0.29 -11.77 -28.29
CA ASP A 333 -1.27 -12.80 -28.63
C ASP A 333 -0.78 -13.78 -29.71
N ASP A 334 0.47 -13.63 -30.16
CA ASP A 334 1.15 -14.45 -31.16
C ASP A 334 1.13 -15.95 -30.81
N ARG A 335 1.31 -16.31 -29.54
CA ARG A 335 1.25 -17.70 -29.07
C ARG A 335 -0.19 -18.26 -29.02
N GLU A 336 -1.17 -17.40 -28.78
CA GLU A 336 -2.59 -17.76 -28.74
C GLU A 336 -3.17 -17.97 -30.14
N LEU A 337 -2.80 -17.11 -31.09
CA LEU A 337 -3.42 -17.04 -32.42
C LEU A 337 -2.72 -17.90 -33.49
N THR A 338 -1.85 -18.83 -33.09
CA THR A 338 -1.27 -19.79 -34.03
C THR A 338 -2.34 -20.69 -34.66
N ASP A 339 -2.15 -21.07 -35.93
CA ASP A 339 -3.06 -22.00 -36.64
C ASP A 339 -3.27 -23.31 -35.88
N LYS A 340 -2.22 -23.80 -35.20
CA LYS A 340 -2.28 -25.02 -34.38
C LYS A 340 -3.24 -24.85 -33.21
N VAL A 341 -3.05 -23.79 -32.39
CA VAL A 341 -3.91 -23.53 -31.23
C VAL A 341 -5.34 -23.27 -31.66
N GLN A 342 -5.55 -22.39 -32.66
CA GLN A 342 -6.90 -22.04 -33.14
C GLN A 342 -7.60 -23.24 -33.81
N GLY A 343 -6.88 -24.10 -34.52
CA GLY A 343 -7.41 -25.34 -35.08
C GLY A 343 -7.89 -26.33 -34.02
N GLU A 344 -7.14 -26.47 -32.92
CA GLU A 344 -7.54 -27.30 -31.77
C GLU A 344 -8.76 -26.72 -31.05
N ILE A 345 -8.80 -25.40 -30.86
CA ILE A 345 -9.95 -24.71 -30.26
C ILE A 345 -11.20 -24.90 -31.12
N ASN A 346 -11.11 -24.68 -32.43
CA ASN A 346 -12.26 -24.84 -33.33
C ASN A 346 -12.82 -26.27 -33.29
N ARG A 347 -11.95 -27.28 -33.26
CA ARG A 347 -12.35 -28.68 -33.10
C ARG A 347 -13.06 -28.91 -31.77
N ALA A 348 -12.45 -28.50 -30.66
CA ALA A 348 -13.03 -28.63 -29.32
C ALA A 348 -14.37 -27.91 -29.22
N TRP A 349 -14.48 -26.67 -29.74
CA TRP A 349 -15.69 -25.85 -29.68
C TRP A 349 -16.89 -26.50 -30.36
N SER A 350 -16.68 -27.14 -31.51
CA SER A 350 -17.73 -27.83 -32.25
C SER A 350 -18.33 -29.01 -31.48
N GLN A 351 -17.51 -29.70 -30.69
CA GLN A 351 -17.88 -30.93 -29.98
C GLN A 351 -18.27 -30.70 -28.52
N ILE A 352 -17.97 -29.53 -27.96
CA ILE A 352 -18.11 -29.32 -26.51
C ILE A 352 -19.57 -29.32 -26.07
N ALA A 353 -19.81 -30.06 -24.99
CA ALA A 353 -21.06 -30.20 -24.28
C ALA A 353 -20.78 -30.39 -22.78
N THR A 354 -21.82 -30.37 -21.95
CA THR A 354 -21.66 -30.50 -20.49
C THR A 354 -21.03 -31.85 -20.11
N GLU A 355 -21.32 -32.90 -20.87
CA GLU A 355 -20.91 -34.28 -20.58
C GLU A 355 -19.42 -34.53 -20.86
N ASN A 356 -18.82 -33.76 -21.78
CA ASN A 356 -17.43 -33.93 -22.21
C ASN A 356 -16.54 -32.71 -21.90
N ILE A 357 -17.06 -31.70 -21.18
CA ILE A 357 -16.35 -30.44 -20.90
C ILE A 357 -14.96 -30.65 -20.30
N ASN A 358 -14.81 -31.55 -19.32
CA ASN A 358 -13.53 -31.81 -18.65
C ASN A 358 -12.51 -32.56 -19.52
N GLN A 359 -12.95 -33.13 -20.66
CA GLN A 359 -12.05 -33.77 -21.63
C GLN A 359 -11.48 -32.75 -22.61
N LEU A 360 -12.24 -31.69 -22.91
CA LEU A 360 -11.92 -30.71 -23.96
C LEU A 360 -11.47 -29.36 -23.40
N ALA A 361 -11.67 -29.10 -22.12
CA ALA A 361 -11.31 -27.86 -21.45
C ALA A 361 -10.82 -28.13 -20.02
N ASP A 362 -9.94 -27.28 -19.50
CA ASP A 362 -9.45 -27.33 -18.13
C ASP A 362 -10.24 -26.36 -17.24
N VAL A 363 -11.46 -26.78 -16.87
CA VAL A 363 -12.37 -25.99 -16.03
C VAL A 363 -11.81 -25.83 -14.61
N GLN A 364 -11.08 -26.84 -14.11
CA GLN A 364 -10.51 -26.76 -12.76
C GLN A 364 -9.40 -25.72 -12.71
N LYS A 365 -8.48 -25.70 -13.69
CA LYS A 365 -7.46 -24.66 -13.78
C LYS A 365 -8.10 -23.28 -13.95
N TYR A 366 -9.15 -23.12 -14.76
CA TYR A 366 -9.87 -21.85 -14.84
C TYR A 366 -10.43 -21.40 -13.48
N ARG A 367 -11.05 -22.32 -12.71
CA ARG A 367 -11.56 -22.02 -11.37
C ARG A 367 -10.43 -21.62 -10.44
N ASP A 368 -9.32 -22.36 -10.44
CA ASP A 368 -8.17 -22.08 -9.59
C ASP A 368 -7.56 -20.71 -9.92
N GLU A 369 -7.37 -20.39 -11.21
CA GLU A 369 -6.93 -19.07 -11.68
C GLU A 369 -7.90 -17.96 -11.25
N PHE A 370 -9.21 -18.18 -11.40
CA PHE A 370 -10.22 -17.22 -10.92
C PHE A 370 -10.14 -17.01 -9.42
N MET A 371 -10.02 -18.08 -8.63
CA MET A 371 -9.92 -18.02 -7.17
C MET A 371 -8.64 -17.32 -6.72
N ARG A 372 -7.54 -17.54 -7.44
CA ARG A 372 -6.26 -16.86 -7.21
C ARG A 372 -6.38 -15.36 -7.38
N LEU A 373 -7.23 -14.83 -8.27
CA LEU A 373 -7.46 -13.37 -8.37
C LEU A 373 -7.88 -12.72 -7.04
N PHE A 374 -8.48 -13.50 -6.14
CA PHE A 374 -8.98 -13.05 -4.84
C PHE A 374 -8.16 -13.60 -3.67
N GLY A 375 -6.97 -14.16 -3.93
CA GLY A 375 -6.09 -14.71 -2.90
C GLY A 375 -6.50 -16.10 -2.40
N PHE A 376 -7.37 -16.82 -3.11
CA PHE A 376 -7.76 -18.18 -2.76
C PHE A 376 -7.04 -19.23 -3.62
N ALA A 377 -7.28 -20.51 -3.35
CA ALA A 377 -6.71 -21.65 -4.08
C ALA A 377 -5.17 -21.76 -4.03
N ASN A 378 -4.52 -21.17 -3.02
CA ASN A 378 -3.11 -21.41 -2.74
C ASN A 378 -2.97 -22.50 -1.66
N ARG A 379 -2.37 -23.64 -2.01
CA ARG A 379 -2.24 -24.81 -1.12
C ARG A 379 -1.32 -24.57 0.09
N SER A 380 -0.45 -23.56 0.05
CA SER A 380 0.45 -23.25 1.16
C SER A 380 -0.18 -22.38 2.24
N ILE A 381 -1.46 -22.00 2.10
CA ILE A 381 -2.14 -21.09 3.01
C ILE A 381 -3.20 -21.85 3.81
N ASP A 382 -3.17 -21.70 5.13
CA ASP A 382 -4.25 -22.15 6.00
C ASP A 382 -5.39 -21.12 6.00
N TYR A 383 -6.40 -21.37 5.18
CA TYR A 383 -7.59 -20.51 5.09
C TYR A 383 -8.55 -20.62 6.29
N ASN A 384 -8.27 -21.50 7.26
CA ASN A 384 -9.01 -21.57 8.51
C ASN A 384 -8.40 -20.70 9.61
N ALA A 385 -7.19 -20.15 9.39
CA ALA A 385 -6.55 -19.23 10.32
C ALA A 385 -7.25 -17.87 10.34
N GLU A 386 -7.32 -17.25 11.52
CA GLU A 386 -7.75 -15.86 11.63
C GLU A 386 -6.68 -14.91 11.07
N ILE A 387 -7.13 -13.90 10.33
CA ILE A 387 -6.26 -12.87 9.76
C ILE A 387 -6.84 -11.47 9.99
N THR A 388 -5.98 -10.46 10.01
CA THR A 388 -6.44 -9.06 9.94
C THR A 388 -6.80 -8.71 8.49
N GLN A 389 -8.00 -8.20 8.29
CA GLN A 389 -8.44 -7.65 7.01
C GLN A 389 -7.89 -6.23 6.76
N PHE A 390 -7.42 -5.55 7.81
CA PHE A 390 -6.91 -4.18 7.74
C PHE A 390 -5.43 -4.17 7.37
N ILE A 391 -5.16 -4.20 6.07
CA ILE A 391 -3.80 -4.07 5.52
C ILE A 391 -3.67 -2.68 4.90
N PRO A 392 -2.80 -1.79 5.42
CA PRO A 392 -2.60 -0.46 4.86
C PRO A 392 -1.74 -0.50 3.59
N ILE A 393 -1.98 0.43 2.66
CA ILE A 393 -1.03 0.76 1.59
C ILE A 393 -0.09 1.84 2.13
N LYS A 394 1.21 1.51 2.23
CA LYS A 394 2.20 2.34 2.94
C LYS A 394 2.19 3.78 2.44
N SER A 395 2.20 4.02 1.13
CA SER A 395 2.23 5.38 0.58
C SER A 395 0.97 6.21 0.87
N LEU A 396 -0.21 5.57 0.95
CA LEU A 396 -1.50 6.26 1.19
C LEU A 396 -1.69 6.58 2.67
N THR A 397 -1.21 5.71 3.55
CA THR A 397 -1.19 6.00 4.99
C THR A 397 -0.13 7.02 5.38
N GLN A 398 0.86 7.24 4.51
CA GLN A 398 1.84 8.29 4.71
C GLN A 398 1.30 9.69 4.34
N SER A 399 0.24 9.78 3.53
CA SER A 399 -0.38 11.04 3.07
C SER A 399 -1.48 11.61 3.98
N GLU A 400 -1.92 10.90 5.02
CA GLU A 400 -2.68 11.52 6.12
C GLU A 400 -1.80 12.38 7.04
N ASN A 401 -0.48 12.39 6.81
CA ASN A 401 0.38 13.46 7.28
C ASN A 401 0.32 14.62 6.28
N LYS A 402 -0.82 15.32 6.24
CA LYS A 402 -0.72 16.77 6.10
C LYS A 402 0.17 17.20 7.26
N THR A 403 1.31 17.78 6.93
CA THR A 403 2.24 18.36 7.87
C THR A 403 1.59 19.58 8.52
N GLU A 404 0.70 19.33 9.47
CA GLU A 404 0.81 20.07 10.72
C GLU A 404 2.10 19.60 11.37
N ASN A 405 2.98 20.52 11.73
CA ASN A 405 4.23 20.22 12.40
C ASN A 405 3.97 19.42 13.69
N TYR A 406 4.02 18.09 13.62
CA TYR A 406 4.01 17.18 14.76
C TYR A 406 5.37 17.19 15.47
N GLN A 407 5.89 18.38 15.78
CA GLN A 407 7.08 18.57 16.60
C GLN A 407 6.62 18.64 18.06
N PRO A 408 6.80 17.59 18.88
CA PRO A 408 6.46 17.65 20.28
C PRO A 408 7.38 18.64 21.00
N VAL A 409 6.82 19.53 21.82
CA VAL A 409 7.57 20.45 22.68
C VAL A 409 7.42 20.03 24.13
N ILE A 410 8.52 19.99 24.87
CA ILE A 410 8.54 19.74 26.31
C ILE A 410 8.65 21.10 27.02
N LYS A 411 7.70 21.38 27.91
CA LYS A 411 7.68 22.62 28.71
C LYS A 411 7.68 22.26 30.19
N LEU A 412 8.45 23.01 31.00
CA LEU A 412 8.32 22.94 32.46
C LEU A 412 6.94 23.45 32.86
N ILE A 413 6.29 22.76 33.79
CA ILE A 413 4.96 23.14 34.28
C ILE A 413 5.13 24.16 35.41
N GLU A 414 4.73 25.39 35.14
CA GLU A 414 4.95 26.53 36.06
C GLU A 414 3.63 27.16 36.54
N THR A 415 2.51 26.90 35.85
CA THR A 415 1.21 27.52 36.17
C THR A 415 0.21 26.53 36.77
N GLU A 416 -0.73 27.03 37.59
CA GLU A 416 -1.80 26.21 38.18
C GLU A 416 -2.72 25.58 37.12
N GLU A 417 -2.96 26.29 36.01
CA GLU A 417 -3.75 25.79 34.88
C GLU A 417 -3.09 24.56 34.23
N GLN A 418 -1.79 24.63 33.98
CA GLN A 418 -1.01 23.52 33.45
C GLN A 418 -0.96 22.33 34.43
N GLN A 419 -0.82 22.59 35.73
CA GLN A 419 -0.88 21.55 36.76
C GLN A 419 -2.23 20.85 36.79
N ARG A 420 -3.32 21.59 36.58
CA ARG A 420 -4.67 21.05 36.49
C ARG A 420 -4.85 20.17 35.26
N GLU A 421 -4.43 20.61 34.07
CA GLU A 421 -4.49 19.81 32.85
C GLU A 421 -3.75 18.47 33.00
N ILE A 422 -2.60 18.49 33.67
CA ILE A 422 -1.81 17.30 33.98
C ILE A 422 -2.56 16.37 34.95
N ALA A 423 -3.20 16.91 35.99
CA ALA A 423 -3.99 16.13 36.94
C ALA A 423 -5.19 15.44 36.27
N GLU A 424 -5.84 16.11 35.31
CA GLU A 424 -6.92 15.56 34.49
C GLU A 424 -6.41 14.49 33.51
N LEU A 425 -5.28 14.72 32.85
CA LEU A 425 -4.62 13.75 31.99
C LEU A 425 -4.28 12.45 32.74
N ARG A 426 -3.71 12.58 33.94
CA ARG A 426 -3.37 11.43 34.80
C ARG A 426 -4.63 10.64 35.16
N TYR A 427 -5.68 11.32 35.60
CA TYR A 427 -6.95 10.66 35.91
C TYR A 427 -7.50 9.89 34.70
N LYS A 428 -7.52 10.53 33.52
CA LYS A 428 -7.97 9.89 32.26
C LYS A 428 -7.16 8.63 31.94
N VAL A 429 -5.83 8.71 31.99
CA VAL A 429 -4.99 7.54 31.67
C VAL A 429 -5.15 6.43 32.70
N TYR A 430 -5.08 6.72 34.01
CA TYR A 430 -5.17 5.67 35.02
C TYR A 430 -6.57 5.06 35.11
N GLN A 431 -7.61 5.89 35.24
CA GLN A 431 -8.96 5.40 35.50
C GLN A 431 -9.69 4.98 34.23
N GLU A 432 -9.65 5.80 33.18
CA GLU A 432 -10.49 5.56 32.01
C GLU A 432 -9.84 4.59 31.03
N ILE A 433 -8.52 4.66 30.88
CA ILE A 433 -7.77 3.83 29.92
C ILE A 433 -7.25 2.56 30.58
N LEU A 434 -6.42 2.70 31.62
CA LEU A 434 -5.77 1.54 32.26
C LEU A 434 -6.70 0.79 33.23
N LYS A 435 -7.84 1.37 33.59
CA LYS A 435 -8.81 0.83 34.56
C LYS A 435 -8.18 0.53 35.92
N ILE A 436 -7.20 1.34 36.33
CA ILE A 436 -6.51 1.25 37.62
C ILE A 436 -7.11 2.26 38.58
N ASN A 437 -7.65 1.79 39.71
CA ASN A 437 -8.10 2.66 40.79
C ASN A 437 -6.94 2.99 41.74
N HIS A 438 -6.60 4.27 41.88
CA HIS A 438 -5.43 4.76 42.62
C HIS A 438 -5.90 5.60 43.82
N PRO A 439 -5.32 5.45 45.02
CA PRO A 439 -5.77 6.12 46.25
C PRO A 439 -5.74 7.65 46.23
N TYR A 440 -5.10 8.26 45.22
CA TYR A 440 -5.01 9.72 45.07
C TYR A 440 -5.96 10.27 44.01
N MET A 441 -6.83 9.44 43.41
CA MET A 441 -7.83 9.93 42.48
C MET A 441 -9.02 10.55 43.21
N ASN A 442 -9.43 11.72 42.74
CA ASN A 442 -10.70 12.32 43.10
C ASN A 442 -11.69 12.09 41.94
N HIS A 443 -12.64 11.18 42.15
CA HIS A 443 -13.65 10.86 41.14
C HIS A 443 -14.72 11.94 40.96
N GLU A 444 -14.92 12.81 41.95
CA GLU A 444 -15.85 13.94 41.86
C GLU A 444 -15.30 15.02 40.92
N THR A 445 -14.01 15.38 41.09
CA THR A 445 -13.35 16.39 40.25
C THR A 445 -12.69 15.81 39.00
N LYS A 446 -12.66 14.49 38.85
CA LYS A 446 -11.95 13.75 37.78
C LYS A 446 -10.48 14.14 37.66
N GLN A 447 -9.82 14.32 38.80
CA GLN A 447 -8.43 14.75 38.87
C GLN A 447 -7.62 13.84 39.79
N PHE A 448 -6.33 13.75 39.52
CA PHE A 448 -5.37 13.09 40.39
C PHE A 448 -4.80 14.08 41.40
N LYS A 449 -4.76 13.75 42.70
CA LYS A 449 -4.19 14.60 43.76
C LYS A 449 -2.65 14.62 43.66
N ASN A 450 -2.07 15.82 43.73
CA ASN A 450 -0.65 16.12 43.50
C ASN A 450 0.28 15.94 44.72
N ASP A 451 -0.13 15.19 45.77
CA ASP A 451 0.65 15.09 47.03
C ASP A 451 2.06 14.45 46.91
N GLU A 452 2.45 13.98 45.72
CA GLU A 452 3.82 13.55 45.42
C GLU A 452 4.75 14.67 44.94
N ASP A 453 4.20 15.83 44.55
CA ASP A 453 4.96 16.94 43.95
C ASP A 453 5.71 17.78 44.98
N ALA A 454 5.64 17.42 46.26
CA ALA A 454 6.01 18.33 47.32
C ALA A 454 7.52 18.58 47.48
N ASN A 455 8.46 17.79 46.91
CA ASN A 455 9.86 18.00 47.35
C ASN A 455 11.04 17.85 46.38
N LEU A 456 11.08 17.06 45.31
CA LEU A 456 12.36 16.92 44.55
C LEU A 456 12.26 16.64 43.02
N LEU A 457 11.05 16.59 42.45
CA LEU A 457 10.82 16.22 41.04
C LEU A 457 10.12 17.35 40.29
N HIS A 458 10.66 17.78 39.15
CA HIS A 458 9.98 18.70 38.24
C HIS A 458 8.99 17.93 37.36
N THR A 459 7.84 18.54 37.10
CA THR A 459 6.84 18.01 36.15
C THR A 459 6.94 18.79 34.85
N PHE A 460 6.97 18.05 33.74
CA PHE A 460 7.02 18.58 32.39
C PHE A 460 5.80 18.10 31.59
N GLY A 461 5.22 18.99 30.80
CA GLY A 461 4.17 18.66 29.85
C GLY A 461 4.74 18.45 28.46
N ALA A 462 4.24 17.43 27.77
CA ALA A 462 4.49 17.18 26.35
C ALA A 462 3.33 17.71 25.52
N TYR A 463 3.62 18.59 24.57
CA TYR A 463 2.61 19.28 23.77
C TYR A 463 2.83 19.07 22.27
N ILE A 464 1.73 18.91 21.52
CA ILE A 464 1.72 19.05 20.05
C ILE A 464 0.69 20.10 19.70
N ASN A 465 1.07 21.13 18.93
CA ASN A 465 0.18 22.25 18.57
C ASN A 465 -0.54 22.84 19.81
N GLU A 466 0.22 23.08 20.89
CA GLU A 466 -0.27 23.55 22.20
C GLU A 466 -1.24 22.62 22.95
N LYS A 467 -1.54 21.44 22.43
CA LYS A 467 -2.35 20.43 23.11
C LYS A 467 -1.49 19.52 23.97
N LEU A 468 -1.81 19.41 25.27
CA LEU A 468 -1.17 18.45 26.17
C LEU A 468 -1.47 17.01 25.73
N ILE A 469 -0.42 16.26 25.41
CA ILE A 469 -0.53 14.86 24.97
C ILE A 469 0.14 13.88 25.94
N GLY A 470 0.95 14.39 26.88
CA GLY A 470 1.68 13.57 27.83
C GLY A 470 2.31 14.38 28.97
N MET A 471 2.78 13.67 29.98
CA MET A 471 3.52 14.20 31.12
C MET A 471 4.82 13.41 31.31
N ILE A 472 5.88 14.11 31.71
CA ILE A 472 7.15 13.54 32.12
C ILE A 472 7.50 14.07 33.51
N ARG A 473 7.93 13.20 34.41
CA ARG A 473 8.44 13.58 35.73
C ARG A 473 9.92 13.27 35.83
N GLY A 474 10.72 14.25 36.22
CA GLY A 474 12.13 14.02 36.43
C GLY A 474 12.84 15.10 37.25
N THR A 475 13.99 14.75 37.79
CA THR A 475 14.91 15.67 38.47
C THR A 475 16.03 16.02 37.50
N LEU A 476 16.21 17.32 37.24
CA LEU A 476 17.34 17.82 36.46
C LEU A 476 18.49 18.12 37.43
N TYR A 477 19.51 17.28 37.49
CA TYR A 477 20.77 17.66 38.12
C TYR A 477 21.70 18.29 37.09
N HIS A 478 22.19 19.48 37.36
CA HIS A 478 23.42 19.97 36.74
C HIS A 478 24.11 21.00 37.64
N LYS A 479 25.44 21.05 37.59
CA LYS A 479 26.24 22.00 38.37
C LYS A 479 25.84 23.45 38.04
N ILE A 480 25.14 24.08 39.00
CA ILE A 480 24.78 25.49 39.05
C ILE A 480 26.07 26.31 39.09
N SER A 481 26.44 26.98 37.99
CA SER A 481 27.51 27.96 37.98
C SER A 481 26.96 29.35 38.32
N GLY A 482 27.23 29.84 39.53
CA GLY A 482 27.02 31.26 39.89
C GLY A 482 26.41 31.49 41.28
N GLN A 483 27.26 31.51 42.31
CA GLN A 483 27.20 32.19 43.62
C GLN A 483 25.89 32.53 44.40
N GLN A 484 24.68 32.07 44.05
CA GLN A 484 23.45 32.48 44.77
C GLN A 484 22.50 31.40 45.30
N THR A 485 22.84 30.11 45.31
CA THR A 485 21.90 29.08 45.85
C THR A 485 22.56 28.07 46.79
N THR A 486 23.45 28.57 47.66
CA THR A 486 23.99 27.83 48.81
C THR A 486 23.00 27.62 49.96
N SER A 487 21.72 27.99 49.84
CA SER A 487 20.72 27.84 50.92
C SER A 487 19.78 26.64 50.78
N LEU A 488 19.46 26.16 49.57
CA LEU A 488 18.38 25.16 49.39
C LEU A 488 18.80 23.70 49.67
N LEU A 489 20.07 23.34 49.43
CA LEU A 489 20.57 21.97 49.67
C LEU A 489 21.01 21.72 51.12
N ALA A 490 21.20 22.78 51.91
CA ALA A 490 21.71 22.68 53.28
C ALA A 490 20.61 22.34 54.31
N GLU A 491 19.35 22.64 54.03
CA GLU A 491 18.22 22.25 54.89
C GLU A 491 17.76 20.79 54.68
N TYR A 492 18.11 20.17 53.54
CA TYR A 492 17.73 18.78 53.23
C TYR A 492 18.47 17.70 54.05
N ARG A 493 19.45 18.08 54.88
CA ARG A 493 20.19 17.17 55.76
C ARG A 493 19.58 17.04 57.15
N SER A 494 18.35 16.55 57.24
CA SER A 494 17.83 16.04 58.53
C SER A 494 16.97 14.77 58.44
N LEU A 495 17.15 13.95 57.40
CA LEU A 495 16.59 12.59 57.39
C LEU A 495 17.69 11.52 57.45
N GLY A 496 17.52 10.67 58.46
CA GLY A 496 18.50 9.77 59.03
C GLY A 496 18.83 8.54 58.20
N ARG A 497 19.90 7.91 58.68
CA ARG A 497 20.61 6.74 58.17
C ARG A 497 19.65 5.55 58.04
N ASP A 498 19.41 5.11 56.82
CA ASP A 498 19.48 3.72 56.37
C ASP A 498 18.96 3.63 54.93
N ILE A 499 19.87 3.93 54.00
CA ILE A 499 20.07 3.29 52.68
C ILE A 499 21.32 4.00 52.11
N LEU A 500 22.48 3.51 52.53
CA LEU A 500 23.76 3.79 51.89
C LEU A 500 24.27 2.46 51.35
N SER A 501 24.24 2.29 50.04
CA SER A 501 25.41 1.89 49.23
C SER A 501 24.96 1.38 47.87
N TYR A 502 25.22 2.16 46.83
CA TYR A 502 26.18 1.74 45.81
C TYR A 502 26.96 2.99 45.38
N ASN A 503 28.26 2.95 45.66
CA ASN A 503 29.27 3.97 45.48
C ASN A 503 30.31 3.30 44.55
N THR A 504 30.81 3.86 43.46
CA THR A 504 31.78 4.96 43.45
C THR A 504 32.17 5.23 41.99
N ALA A 505 32.24 6.52 41.64
CA ALA A 505 33.05 7.17 40.59
C ALA A 505 32.19 8.18 39.80
N SER A 506 32.15 9.41 40.33
CA SER A 506 31.87 10.67 39.62
C SER A 506 30.94 10.60 38.40
N LEU A 507 29.63 10.82 38.58
CA LEU A 507 28.79 11.33 37.50
C LEU A 507 27.95 12.48 38.05
N ASP A 508 28.56 13.67 38.00
CA ASP A 508 27.97 14.95 38.40
C ASP A 508 26.78 15.36 37.51
N ASN A 509 26.37 14.58 36.51
CA ASN A 509 25.30 14.92 35.56
C ASN A 509 24.47 13.70 35.16
N SER A 510 23.40 13.44 35.89
CA SER A 510 22.39 12.45 35.52
C SER A 510 20.99 13.03 35.70
N ALA A 511 20.08 12.74 34.78
CA ALA A 511 18.67 13.06 34.93
C ALA A 511 17.95 11.78 35.36
N GLU A 512 17.28 11.83 36.52
CA GLU A 512 16.41 10.75 36.96
C GLU A 512 14.99 11.04 36.48
N ILE A 513 14.43 10.18 35.63
CA ILE A 513 13.03 10.28 35.20
C ILE A 513 12.24 9.25 36.00
N SER A 514 11.28 9.68 36.79
CA SER A 514 10.50 8.79 37.66
C SER A 514 9.16 8.40 37.04
N GLY A 515 8.73 9.00 35.93
CA GLY A 515 7.50 8.59 35.27
C GLY A 515 7.21 9.27 33.95
N PHE A 516 6.50 8.55 33.08
CA PHE A 516 6.08 9.01 31.76
C PHE A 516 4.66 8.52 31.46
N ILE A 517 3.80 9.44 30.99
CA ILE A 517 2.40 9.17 30.67
C ILE A 517 2.07 9.83 29.33
N VAL A 518 1.52 9.09 28.38
CA VAL A 518 1.06 9.63 27.07
C VAL A 518 -0.30 9.05 26.72
N LEU A 519 -1.14 9.88 26.10
CA LEU A 519 -2.46 9.51 25.59
C LEU A 519 -2.36 8.41 24.50
N PRO A 520 -3.17 7.32 24.56
CA PRO A 520 -3.11 6.19 23.64
C PRO A 520 -3.20 6.56 22.17
N GLU A 521 -4.04 7.53 21.83
CA GLU A 521 -4.22 8.00 20.45
C GLU A 521 -2.93 8.55 19.83
N TYR A 522 -1.93 8.94 20.66
CA TYR A 522 -0.63 9.43 20.20
C TYR A 522 0.50 8.39 20.29
N GLN A 523 0.27 7.23 20.90
CA GLN A 523 1.30 6.19 21.05
C GLN A 523 1.76 5.63 19.69
N LYS A 524 0.84 5.55 18.72
CA LYS A 524 1.14 5.08 17.35
C LYS A 524 2.03 6.03 16.55
N TYR A 525 2.24 7.28 17.01
CA TYR A 525 3.08 8.26 16.33
C TYR A 525 4.53 8.31 16.85
N GLY A 526 4.95 7.35 17.68
CA GLY A 526 6.33 7.28 18.16
C GLY A 526 6.72 8.44 19.09
N VAL A 527 5.74 9.01 19.82
CA VAL A 527 5.92 10.19 20.67
C VAL A 527 6.90 9.95 21.82
N ALA A 528 6.95 8.74 22.38
CA ALA A 528 7.90 8.41 23.45
C ALA A 528 9.38 8.53 22.99
N PRO A 529 9.81 7.93 21.86
CA PRO A 529 11.13 8.18 21.27
C PRO A 529 11.48 9.65 21.05
N LEU A 530 10.52 10.46 20.56
CA LEU A 530 10.74 11.87 20.27
C LEU A 530 10.96 12.68 21.55
N LEU A 531 10.12 12.45 22.56
CA LEU A 531 10.22 13.11 23.87
C LEU A 531 11.52 12.73 24.59
N MET A 532 11.92 11.46 24.48
CA MET A 532 13.21 10.99 24.96
C MET A 532 14.37 11.68 24.22
N GLY A 533 14.27 11.83 22.90
CA GLY A 533 15.25 12.55 22.07
C GLY A 533 15.50 13.99 22.54
N GLU A 534 14.45 14.73 22.88
CA GLU A 534 14.57 16.09 23.40
C GLU A 534 15.21 16.15 24.81
N ILE A 535 14.86 15.22 25.70
CA ILE A 535 15.49 15.10 27.02
C ILE A 535 16.98 14.76 26.88
N ILE A 536 17.31 13.87 25.95
CA ILE A 536 18.69 13.50 25.63
C ILE A 536 19.45 14.72 25.08
N GLN A 537 18.85 15.49 24.17
CA GLN A 537 19.50 16.70 23.65
C GLN A 537 19.74 17.76 24.73
N LEU A 538 18.82 17.89 25.70
CA LEU A 538 19.03 18.72 26.87
C LEU A 538 20.18 18.19 27.74
N GLY A 539 20.22 16.89 28.01
CA GLY A 539 21.32 16.23 28.75
C GLY A 539 22.68 16.34 28.07
N ILE A 540 22.76 16.10 26.76
CA ILE A 540 23.99 16.20 25.93
C ILE A 540 24.53 17.62 25.93
N ARG A 541 23.65 18.63 25.79
CA ARG A 541 24.06 20.05 25.83
C ARG A 541 24.73 20.43 27.14
N LEU A 542 24.43 19.71 28.22
CA LEU A 542 24.93 20.01 29.54
C LEU A 542 26.21 19.21 29.91
N ASN A 543 26.42 17.97 29.42
CA ASN A 543 27.74 17.29 29.44
C ASN A 543 27.87 16.16 28.39
N PRO A 544 28.95 16.13 27.58
CA PRO A 544 29.12 15.19 26.47
C PRO A 544 29.58 13.76 26.84
N ASN A 545 29.95 13.45 28.08
CA ASN A 545 30.51 12.13 28.42
C ASN A 545 29.49 11.17 29.04
N LEU A 546 28.69 10.53 28.15
CA LEU A 546 27.80 9.36 28.33
C LEU A 546 26.87 9.31 29.56
N GLN A 547 25.55 9.23 29.31
CA GLN A 547 24.51 9.21 30.34
C GLN A 547 23.57 8.00 30.17
N PHE A 548 22.89 7.62 31.26
CA PHE A 548 21.82 6.64 31.28
C PHE A 548 20.50 7.35 31.57
N VAL A 549 19.43 6.96 30.90
CA VAL A 549 18.09 7.41 31.27
C VAL A 549 17.39 6.30 32.03
N PHE A 550 17.01 6.58 33.27
CA PHE A 550 16.24 5.67 34.10
C PHE A 550 14.77 6.04 34.04
N ILE A 551 13.89 5.04 34.04
CA ILE A 551 12.45 5.21 34.18
C ILE A 551 11.88 4.20 35.17
N GLU A 552 11.20 4.70 36.20
CA GLU A 552 10.35 3.87 37.04
C GLU A 552 9.02 3.58 36.31
N THR A 553 8.64 2.31 36.21
CA THR A 553 7.44 1.91 35.47
C THR A 553 6.68 0.77 36.14
N TYR A 554 5.41 0.64 35.80
CA TYR A 554 4.56 -0.47 36.26
C TYR A 554 4.80 -1.72 35.42
N ALA A 555 4.58 -2.89 36.04
CA ALA A 555 4.79 -4.21 35.43
C ALA A 555 4.21 -4.37 34.01
N HIS A 556 2.97 -3.91 33.80
CA HIS A 556 2.29 -4.07 32.52
C HIS A 556 2.85 -3.16 31.40
N LEU A 557 3.59 -2.11 31.74
CA LEU A 557 4.24 -1.21 30.78
C LEU A 557 5.68 -1.63 30.45
N VAL A 558 6.23 -2.63 31.13
CA VAL A 558 7.61 -3.11 30.89
C VAL A 558 7.82 -3.48 29.41
N LYS A 559 6.89 -4.22 28.79
CA LYS A 559 6.97 -4.60 27.37
C LYS A 559 6.94 -3.39 26.42
N TYR A 560 6.18 -2.35 26.79
CA TYR A 560 6.12 -1.10 26.03
C TYR A 560 7.47 -0.36 26.08
N TYR A 561 8.12 -0.27 27.24
CA TYR A 561 9.45 0.34 27.35
C TYR A 561 10.56 -0.52 26.71
N GLN A 562 10.44 -1.85 26.76
CA GLN A 562 11.35 -2.77 26.05
C GLN A 562 11.26 -2.63 24.53
N PHE A 563 10.07 -2.33 23.98
CA PHE A 563 9.93 -1.98 22.56
C PHE A 563 10.78 -0.77 22.17
N PHE A 564 11.01 0.16 23.11
CA PHE A 564 11.93 1.30 22.95
C PHE A 564 13.32 1.06 23.53
N HIS A 565 13.72 -0.21 23.63
CA HIS A 565 15.05 -0.68 24.04
C HIS A 565 15.47 -0.39 25.48
N PHE A 566 14.56 0.06 26.33
CA PHE A 566 14.85 0.11 27.76
C PHE A 566 15.01 -1.32 28.31
N ARG A 567 15.97 -1.50 29.22
CA ARG A 567 16.27 -2.78 29.86
C ARG A 567 15.99 -2.66 31.36
N PRO A 568 15.33 -3.64 32.00
CA PRO A 568 15.18 -3.63 33.45
C PRO A 568 16.58 -3.74 34.09
N ILE A 569 16.89 -2.87 35.05
CA ILE A 569 18.20 -2.90 35.74
C ILE A 569 18.18 -3.72 37.02
N MET A 570 17.00 -4.02 37.54
CA MET A 570 16.82 -4.77 38.77
C MET A 570 15.51 -5.56 38.76
N GLN A 571 15.39 -6.49 39.70
CA GLN A 571 14.12 -7.17 39.97
C GLN A 571 13.04 -6.17 40.42
N PRO A 572 11.75 -6.44 40.15
CA PRO A 572 10.67 -5.57 40.57
C PRO A 572 10.73 -5.29 42.07
N VAL A 573 10.60 -4.02 42.44
CA VAL A 573 10.51 -3.61 43.84
C VAL A 573 9.04 -3.42 44.16
N PHE A 574 8.54 -4.16 45.15
CA PHE A 574 7.17 -3.97 45.62
C PHE A 574 7.06 -2.67 46.42
N ASN A 575 6.33 -1.69 45.89
CA ASN A 575 6.16 -0.41 46.55
C ASN A 575 4.97 -0.48 47.52
N LYS A 576 5.28 -0.54 48.83
CA LYS A 576 4.28 -0.64 49.91
C LYS A 576 3.30 0.54 49.94
N LYS A 577 3.67 1.72 49.43
CA LYS A 577 2.81 2.91 49.39
C LYS A 577 1.70 2.78 48.33
N TYR A 578 1.97 2.11 47.22
CA TYR A 578 1.05 2.00 46.08
C TYR A 578 0.51 0.58 45.85
N GLY A 579 0.90 -0.39 46.69
CA GLY A 579 0.42 -1.77 46.63
C GLY A 579 0.74 -2.49 45.31
N CYS A 580 1.77 -2.07 44.58
CA CYS A 580 2.11 -2.62 43.27
C CYS A 580 3.62 -2.74 43.06
N GLU A 581 4.00 -3.61 42.12
CA GLU A 581 5.38 -3.79 41.69
C GLU A 581 5.82 -2.69 40.73
N LYS A 582 7.03 -2.18 40.97
CA LYS A 582 7.69 -1.17 40.15
C LYS A 582 8.99 -1.71 39.59
N PHE A 583 9.25 -1.38 38.34
CA PHE A 583 10.48 -1.73 37.62
C PHE A 583 11.26 -0.45 37.38
N ILE A 584 12.57 -0.48 37.61
CA ILE A 584 13.46 0.54 37.08
C ILE A 584 14.02 0.02 35.76
N MET A 585 13.77 0.75 34.69
CA MET A 585 14.30 0.46 33.37
C MET A 585 15.37 1.48 33.03
N CYS A 586 16.48 1.07 32.42
CA CYS A 586 17.50 1.98 31.90
C CYS A 586 17.58 1.93 30.38
N LEU A 587 18.01 3.03 29.78
CA LEU A 587 18.38 3.12 28.37
C LEU A 587 19.75 3.79 28.28
N HIS A 588 20.68 3.14 27.58
CA HIS A 588 22.01 3.68 27.33
C HIS A 588 21.93 4.68 26.17
N ILE A 589 22.50 5.88 26.31
CA ILE A 589 22.39 6.90 25.26
C ILE A 589 23.01 6.46 23.93
N ASP A 590 24.05 5.63 23.93
CA ASP A 590 24.62 5.12 22.66
C ASP A 590 23.64 4.21 21.89
N ASP A 591 22.75 3.48 22.57
CA ASP A 591 21.67 2.70 21.93
C ASP A 591 20.70 3.64 21.17
N LEU A 592 20.64 4.92 21.55
CA LEU A 592 19.90 5.98 20.86
C LEU A 592 20.75 6.74 19.83
N ILE A 593 22.07 6.90 19.99
CA ILE A 593 22.91 7.66 19.03
C ILE A 593 23.13 6.87 17.74
N ASP A 594 23.43 5.58 17.84
CA ASP A 594 23.59 4.70 16.67
C ASP A 594 22.31 4.66 15.84
N LYS A 595 21.17 4.78 16.51
CA LYS A 595 19.87 4.91 15.86
C LYS A 595 19.41 6.34 15.69
N SER A 596 20.01 7.36 16.25
CA SER A 596 19.69 8.76 15.94
C SER A 596 20.08 9.03 14.51
N HIS A 597 21.16 8.44 13.99
CA HIS A 597 21.44 8.49 12.56
C HIS A 597 20.43 7.69 11.71
N ALA A 598 19.87 6.58 12.21
CA ALA A 598 18.87 5.77 11.51
C ALA A 598 17.43 6.35 11.60
N ILE A 599 17.09 6.93 12.74
CA ILE A 599 15.83 7.56 13.12
C ILE A 599 15.80 8.99 12.61
N GLN A 600 16.91 9.76 12.61
CA GLN A 600 17.00 11.01 11.85
C GLN A 600 17.00 10.74 10.34
N LYS A 601 17.45 9.59 9.84
CA LYS A 601 17.17 9.20 8.44
C LYS A 601 15.70 8.85 8.21
N GLN A 602 15.03 8.27 9.21
CA GLN A 602 13.59 7.97 9.18
C GLN A 602 12.69 9.19 9.51
N LEU A 603 13.23 10.24 10.12
CA LEU A 603 12.53 11.49 10.50
C LEU A 603 12.96 12.71 9.67
N LYS A 604 14.06 12.66 8.91
CA LYS A 604 14.38 13.66 7.86
C LYS A 604 13.56 13.48 6.58
N PHE A 605 12.56 12.60 6.60
CA PHE A 605 11.40 12.69 5.72
C PHE A 605 10.14 12.82 6.58
N LYS A 606 9.84 14.06 6.97
CA LYS A 606 8.50 14.66 7.11
C LYS A 606 8.61 16.01 7.84
N LEU A 607 8.87 17.06 7.05
CA LEU A 607 8.45 18.45 7.33
C LEU A 607 7.29 18.77 6.40
#